data_AF-A0A8T5UP44-F1
#
_entry.id   AF-A0A8T5UP44-F1
#
_cell.length_a   1.000
_cell.length_b   1.000
_cell.length_c   1.000
_cell.angle_alpha   90.00
_cell.angle_beta   90.00
_cell.angle_gamma   90.00
#
_symmetry.space_group_name_H-M   'P 1'
#
loop_
_entity.id
_entity.type
_entity.pdbx_description
1 polymer ?
#
loop_
_entity_poly.entity_id
_entity_poly.type
_entity_poly.pdbx_seq_one_letter_code
_entity_poly.pdbx_strand_id
1 'polypeptide(L)'
;MLDIILIQHVDTGLNLLEYRQEHTIMKTKHSDIFSGFMSAIQNITAELNIGYVVLIATEGIKGHNCIIVPKYPINVILLVDQDDPIELWKQQGKQIAEKFLSSFGNSFDPNLVYKFKSFSLTIKEMCATHEYCD
;
A
#
# COMPACT_ATOMS: atom_id res chain seq x y z
N MET A 1 -1.24 12.62 -7.69
CA MET A 1 -1.28 12.82 -6.24
C MET A 1 -1.43 11.48 -5.52
N LEU A 2 -0.79 11.30 -4.37
CA LEU A 2 -0.94 10.10 -3.54
C LEU A 2 -2.20 10.16 -2.69
N ASP A 3 -3.10 9.21 -2.83
CA ASP A 3 -4.31 9.14 -2.00
C ASP A 3 -4.12 8.26 -0.76
N ILE A 4 -3.69 7.02 -0.97
CA ILE A 4 -3.71 6.00 0.09
C ILE A 4 -2.40 5.21 0.07
N ILE A 5 -1.87 4.94 1.26
CA ILE A 5 -0.88 3.89 1.49
C ILE A 5 -1.52 2.83 2.39
N LEU A 6 -1.52 1.58 1.94
CA LEU A 6 -1.89 0.43 2.74
C LEU A 6 -0.65 -0.44 2.98
N ILE A 7 -0.48 -0.88 4.22
CA ILE A 7 0.46 -1.95 4.56
C ILE A 7 -0.36 -3.18 4.89
N GLN A 8 -0.21 -4.23 4.09
CA GLN A 8 -0.99 -5.46 4.19
C GLN A 8 -0.08 -6.63 4.54
N HIS A 9 -0.53 -7.52 5.42
CA HIS A 9 0.17 -8.78 5.68
C HIS A 9 -0.07 -9.77 4.54
N VAL A 10 1.00 -10.35 3.99
CA VAL A 10 0.93 -11.21 2.79
C VAL A 10 0.05 -12.44 3.03
N ASP A 11 0.27 -13.15 4.14
CA ASP A 11 -0.34 -14.47 4.32
C ASP A 11 -1.82 -14.40 4.73
N THR A 12 -2.24 -13.30 5.37
CA THR A 12 -3.61 -13.14 5.88
C THR A 12 -4.44 -12.14 5.09
N GLY A 13 -3.80 -11.31 4.26
CA GLY A 13 -4.46 -10.20 3.57
C GLY A 13 -4.98 -9.11 4.51
N LEU A 14 -4.60 -9.12 5.80
CA LEU A 14 -5.04 -8.12 6.78
C LEU A 14 -4.31 -6.79 6.55
N ASN A 15 -5.07 -5.70 6.52
CA ASN A 15 -4.50 -4.36 6.55
C ASN A 15 -3.91 -4.08 7.94
N LEU A 16 -2.59 -4.02 8.02
CA LEU A 16 -1.83 -3.68 9.22
C LEU A 16 -1.86 -2.17 9.49
N LEU A 17 -1.87 -1.38 8.42
CA LEU A 17 -1.91 0.07 8.48
C LEU A 17 -2.59 0.64 7.25
N GLU A 18 -3.33 1.72 7.46
CA GLU A 18 -3.86 2.57 6.41
C GLU A 18 -3.47 4.02 6.72
N TYR A 19 -2.83 4.66 5.74
CA TYR A 19 -2.53 6.09 5.76
C TYR A 19 -3.26 6.74 4.58
N ARG A 20 -3.96 7.84 4.86
CA ARG A 20 -4.70 8.63 3.87
C ARG A 20 -4.20 10.07 3.90
N GLN A 21 -4.09 10.70 2.74
CA GLN A 21 -3.90 12.14 2.69
C GLN A 21 -5.21 12.87 2.99
N GLU A 22 -5.10 14.15 3.37
CA GLU A 22 -6.26 14.97 3.77
C GLU A 22 -7.26 15.20 2.62
N HIS A 23 -6.78 15.19 1.38
CA HIS A 23 -7.59 15.39 0.18
C HIS A 23 -8.29 14.11 -0.32
N THR A 24 -8.04 12.94 0.28
CA THR A 24 -8.54 11.65 -0.22
C THR A 24 -10.06 11.54 -0.10
N ILE A 25 -10.74 11.35 -1.24
CA ILE A 25 -12.21 11.26 -1.32
C ILE A 25 -12.73 9.87 -0.90
N MET A 26 -11.88 8.83 -0.93
CA MET A 26 -12.28 7.47 -0.55
C MET A 26 -12.63 7.34 0.94
N LYS A 27 -13.77 6.72 1.24
CA LYS A 27 -14.18 6.34 2.60
C LYS A 27 -13.54 5.01 3.05
N THR A 28 -13.41 4.81 4.36
CA THR A 28 -12.82 3.59 4.98
C THR A 28 -13.39 2.27 4.49
N LYS A 29 -14.71 2.17 4.32
CA LYS A 29 -15.38 0.98 3.76
C LYS A 29 -14.87 0.54 2.37
N HIS A 30 -14.23 1.43 1.62
CA HIS A 30 -13.68 1.10 0.31
C HIS A 30 -12.33 0.38 0.41
N SER A 31 -11.58 0.59 1.50
CA SER A 31 -10.32 -0.13 1.74
C SER A 31 -10.51 -1.60 2.05
N ASP A 32 -11.60 -1.96 2.74
CA ASP A 32 -11.90 -3.36 3.04
C ASP A 32 -12.21 -4.14 1.74
N ILE A 33 -13.01 -3.53 0.85
CA ILE A 33 -13.32 -4.07 -0.48
C ILE A 33 -12.02 -4.22 -1.29
N PHE A 34 -11.17 -3.20 -1.26
CA PHE A 34 -9.91 -3.20 -1.99
C PHE A 34 -8.94 -4.27 -1.46
N SER A 35 -8.86 -4.46 -0.14
CA SER A 35 -8.05 -5.51 0.48
C SER A 35 -8.50 -6.90 0.04
N GLY A 36 -9.81 -7.17 0.07
CA GLY A 36 -10.37 -8.45 -0.38
C GLY A 36 -10.09 -8.72 -1.87
N PHE A 37 -10.24 -7.70 -2.71
CA PHE A 37 -9.90 -7.77 -4.14
C PHE A 37 -8.42 -8.09 -4.36
N MET A 38 -7.52 -7.41 -3.65
CA MET A 38 -6.08 -7.62 -3.76
C MET A 38 -5.67 -9.04 -3.37
N SER A 39 -6.18 -9.55 -2.25
CA SER A 39 -5.93 -10.94 -1.82
C SER A 39 -6.40 -11.94 -2.87
N ALA A 40 -7.56 -11.70 -3.50
CA ALA A 40 -8.09 -12.59 -4.52
C ALA A 40 -7.17 -12.64 -5.75
N ILE A 41 -6.73 -11.50 -6.28
CA ILE A 41 -5.84 -11.49 -7.45
C ILE A 41 -4.50 -12.11 -7.11
N GLN A 42 -3.92 -11.80 -5.95
CA GLN A 42 -2.64 -12.37 -5.52
C GLN A 42 -2.70 -13.90 -5.44
N ASN A 43 -3.78 -14.44 -4.85
CA ASN A 43 -4.00 -15.89 -4.79
C ASN A 43 -4.12 -16.51 -6.20
N ILE A 44 -4.86 -15.88 -7.12
CA ILE A 44 -4.98 -16.35 -8.50
C ILE A 44 -3.61 -16.37 -9.19
N THR A 45 -2.80 -15.31 -9.03
CA THR A 45 -1.47 -15.26 -9.65
C THR A 45 -0.51 -16.31 -9.12
N ALA A 46 -0.60 -16.63 -7.82
CA ALA A 46 0.17 -17.68 -7.18
C ALA A 46 -0.24 -19.07 -7.67
N GLU A 47 -1.55 -19.35 -7.70
CA GLU A 47 -2.11 -20.62 -8.19
C GLU A 47 -1.72 -20.90 -9.65
N LEU A 48 -1.77 -19.87 -10.50
CA LEU A 48 -1.40 -19.97 -11.90
C LEU A 48 0.13 -19.97 -12.13
N ASN A 49 0.93 -19.69 -11.09
CA ASN A 49 2.39 -19.55 -11.15
C ASN A 49 2.86 -18.58 -12.26
N ILE A 50 2.21 -17.41 -12.35
CA ILE A 50 2.49 -16.38 -13.37
C ILE A 50 3.19 -15.15 -12.81
N GLY A 51 3.82 -15.28 -11.65
CA GLY A 51 4.46 -14.19 -10.93
C GLY A 51 3.50 -13.50 -9.97
N TYR A 52 3.66 -12.18 -9.80
CA TYR A 52 2.92 -11.39 -8.82
C TYR A 52 2.45 -10.06 -9.42
N VAL A 53 1.31 -9.57 -8.93
CA VAL A 53 0.77 -8.27 -9.35
C VAL A 53 1.63 -7.15 -8.77
N VAL A 54 2.08 -6.24 -9.63
CA VAL A 54 2.86 -5.06 -9.23
C VAL A 54 2.17 -3.74 -9.53
N LEU A 55 1.16 -3.76 -10.40
CA LEU A 55 0.44 -2.58 -10.85
C LEU A 55 -0.97 -2.98 -11.29
N ILE A 56 -1.97 -2.22 -10.86
CA ILE A 56 -3.33 -2.23 -11.41
C ILE A 56 -3.65 -0.78 -11.78
N ALA A 57 -3.91 -0.52 -13.06
CA ALA A 57 -4.20 0.83 -13.55
C ALA A 57 -5.67 0.94 -13.98
N THR A 58 -6.27 2.10 -13.74
CA THR A 58 -7.58 2.49 -14.25
C THR A 58 -7.45 3.77 -15.06
N GLU A 59 -8.26 3.92 -16.11
CA GLU A 59 -8.22 5.08 -17.01
C GLU A 59 -9.46 5.96 -16.87
N GLY A 60 -9.31 7.25 -17.19
CA GLY A 60 -10.41 8.23 -17.28
C GLY A 60 -10.16 9.47 -16.42
N ILE A 61 -11.17 10.34 -16.29
CA ILE A 61 -11.07 11.61 -15.52
C ILE A 61 -10.63 11.37 -14.06
N LYS A 62 -10.86 10.17 -13.53
CA LYS A 62 -10.47 9.72 -12.19
C LYS A 62 -9.63 8.44 -12.26
N GLY A 63 -8.79 8.29 -13.29
CA GLY A 63 -7.88 7.16 -13.40
C GLY A 63 -6.86 7.16 -12.28
N HIS A 64 -6.52 5.98 -11.76
CA HIS A 64 -5.54 5.79 -10.70
C HIS A 64 -4.63 4.60 -11.01
N ASN A 65 -3.41 4.67 -10.50
CA ASN A 65 -2.48 3.57 -10.43
C ASN A 65 -2.44 3.01 -9.01
N CYS A 66 -2.77 1.74 -8.86
CA CYS A 66 -2.50 0.94 -7.67
C CYS A 66 -1.15 0.26 -7.85
N ILE A 67 -0.13 0.75 -7.14
CA ILE A 67 1.24 0.22 -7.18
C ILE A 67 1.42 -0.72 -5.99
N ILE A 68 1.84 -1.95 -6.26
CA ILE A 68 2.01 -2.99 -5.23
C ILE A 68 3.50 -3.31 -5.12
N VAL A 69 4.05 -3.07 -3.93
CA VAL A 69 5.45 -3.34 -3.59
C VAL A 69 5.51 -4.52 -2.60
N PRO A 70 5.79 -5.74 -3.09
CA PRO A 70 5.91 -6.91 -2.22
C PRO A 70 7.25 -6.89 -1.47
N LYS A 71 7.20 -7.11 -0.15
CA LYS A 71 8.37 -7.23 0.74
C LYS A 71 7.99 -8.09 1.95
N TYR A 72 8.16 -9.40 1.85
CA TYR A 72 7.74 -10.35 2.88
C TYR A 72 8.18 -9.93 4.31
N PRO A 73 7.29 -9.97 5.32
CA PRO A 73 5.92 -10.53 5.32
C PRO A 73 4.80 -9.54 4.92
N ILE A 74 5.12 -8.41 4.29
CA ILE A 74 4.15 -7.37 3.94
C ILE A 74 4.08 -7.06 2.44
N ASN A 75 2.97 -6.44 2.05
CA ASN A 75 2.83 -5.66 0.84
C ASN A 75 2.65 -4.19 1.23
N VAL A 76 3.35 -3.28 0.54
CA VAL A 76 3.02 -1.85 0.55
C VAL A 76 2.25 -1.55 -0.72
N ILE A 77 1.03 -1.06 -0.58
CA ILE A 77 0.14 -0.74 -1.69
C ILE A 77 -0.08 0.77 -1.69
N LEU A 78 0.22 1.42 -2.81
CA LEU A 78 0.06 2.85 -3.00
C LEU A 78 -1.01 3.10 -4.05
N LEU A 79 -1.96 3.99 -3.76
CA LEU A 79 -2.92 4.49 -4.73
C LEU A 79 -2.55 5.91 -5.10
N VAL A 80 -2.26 6.14 -6.37
CA VAL A 80 -1.83 7.43 -6.92
C VAL A 80 -2.62 7.76 -8.18
N ASP A 81 -2.69 9.03 -8.57
CA ASP A 81 -3.32 9.43 -9.83
C ASP A 81 -2.68 8.75 -11.05
N GLN A 82 -3.44 8.61 -12.14
CA GLN A 82 -2.96 7.98 -13.38
C GLN A 82 -1.69 8.64 -13.96
N ASP A 83 -1.54 9.95 -13.78
CA ASP A 83 -0.48 10.77 -14.39
C ASP A 83 0.79 10.82 -13.53
N ASP A 84 0.76 10.22 -12.34
CA ASP A 84 1.89 10.23 -11.42
C ASP A 84 3.03 9.30 -11.87
N PRO A 85 4.31 9.67 -11.63
CA PRO A 85 5.45 8.83 -11.98
C PRO A 85 5.47 7.52 -11.19
N ILE A 86 5.10 6.40 -11.84
CA ILE A 86 5.01 5.07 -11.21
C ILE A 86 6.34 4.64 -10.57
N GLU A 87 7.47 4.83 -11.25
CA GLU A 87 8.77 4.37 -10.72
C GLU A 87 9.23 5.15 -9.49
N LEU A 88 8.86 6.44 -9.38
CA LEU A 88 9.11 7.24 -8.18
C LEU A 88 8.34 6.65 -6.99
N TRP A 89 7.03 6.43 -7.16
CA TRP A 89 6.18 5.88 -6.11
C TRP A 89 6.53 4.45 -5.73
N LYS A 90 6.99 3.65 -6.69
CA LYS A 90 7.51 2.31 -6.44
C LYS A 90 8.78 2.33 -5.60
N GLN A 91 9.68 3.30 -5.82
CA GLN A 91 10.85 3.50 -4.96
C GLN A 91 10.45 3.94 -3.55
N GLN A 92 9.49 4.87 -3.45
CA GLN A 92 8.94 5.30 -2.17
C GLN A 92 8.32 4.13 -1.40
N GLY A 93 7.52 3.29 -2.07
CA GLY A 93 6.94 2.08 -1.48
C GLY A 93 7.99 1.10 -0.94
N LYS A 94 9.13 0.94 -1.63
CA LYS A 94 10.25 0.12 -1.14
C LYS A 94 10.86 0.69 0.14
N GLN A 95 11.08 2.01 0.18
CA GLN A 95 11.61 2.68 1.37
C GLN A 95 10.65 2.56 2.56
N ILE A 96 9.33 2.70 2.33
CA ILE A 96 8.30 2.51 3.35
C ILE A 96 8.33 1.08 3.88
N ALA A 97 8.42 0.08 3.00
CA ALA A 97 8.48 -1.32 3.39
C ALA A 97 9.71 -1.61 4.27
N GLU A 98 10.88 -1.12 3.86
CA GLU A 98 12.13 -1.28 4.61
C GLU A 98 12.06 -0.61 5.98
N LYS A 99 11.51 0.61 6.03
CA LYS A 99 11.37 1.33 7.28
C LYS A 99 10.37 0.63 8.21
N PHE A 100 9.26 0.12 7.69
CA PHE A 100 8.27 -0.62 8.49
C PHE A 100 8.89 -1.87 9.12
N LEU A 101 9.58 -2.69 8.33
CA LEU A 101 10.23 -3.92 8.81
C LEU A 101 11.40 -3.62 9.75
N SER A 102 12.09 -2.50 9.58
CA SER A 102 13.12 -2.06 10.55
C SER A 102 12.53 -1.69 11.91
N SER A 103 11.29 -1.20 11.94
CA SER A 103 10.61 -0.75 13.17
C SER A 103 9.91 -1.90 13.92
N PHE A 104 9.32 -2.85 13.18
CA PHE A 104 8.48 -3.91 13.76
C PHE A 104 9.03 -5.32 13.58
N GLY A 105 10.12 -5.49 12.83
CA GLY A 105 10.70 -6.79 12.49
C GLY A 105 9.92 -7.53 11.41
N ASN A 106 10.32 -8.78 11.16
CA ASN A 106 9.68 -9.69 10.19
C ASN A 106 8.80 -10.76 10.85
N SER A 107 8.72 -10.76 12.18
CA SER A 107 7.93 -11.73 12.95
C SER A 107 7.07 -10.97 13.95
N PHE A 108 5.82 -10.73 13.54
CA PHE A 108 4.83 -10.03 14.35
C PHE A 108 3.47 -10.69 14.15
N ASP A 109 2.58 -10.54 15.14
CA ASP A 109 1.21 -11.01 15.04
C ASP A 109 0.38 -9.99 14.24
N PRO A 110 -0.11 -10.35 13.03
CA PRO A 110 -0.88 -9.44 12.19
C PRO A 110 -2.24 -9.06 12.79
N ASN A 111 -2.73 -9.78 13.81
CA ASN A 111 -3.99 -9.46 14.49
C ASN A 111 -3.85 -8.27 15.46
N LEU A 112 -2.63 -7.91 15.85
CA LEU A 112 -2.36 -6.79 16.75
C LEU A 112 -2.20 -5.46 16.00
N VAL A 113 -3.14 -5.17 15.09
CA VAL A 113 -3.12 -4.03 14.14
C VAL A 113 -2.86 -2.68 14.84
N TYR A 114 -3.35 -2.51 16.07
CA TYR A 114 -3.14 -1.29 16.85
C TYR A 114 -1.67 -0.94 17.09
N LYS A 115 -0.75 -1.93 17.08
CA LYS A 115 0.70 -1.72 17.27
C LYS A 115 1.34 -0.93 16.14
N PHE A 116 0.77 -0.98 14.94
CA PHE A 116 1.34 -0.35 13.76
C PHE A 116 0.87 1.08 13.55
N LYS A 117 -0.17 1.53 14.28
CA LYS A 117 -0.75 2.88 14.13
C LYS A 117 0.26 4.01 14.33
N SER A 118 1.26 3.82 15.19
CA SER A 118 2.32 4.82 15.42
C SER A 118 3.15 5.11 14.16
N PHE A 119 3.20 4.17 13.21
CA PHE A 119 3.94 4.32 11.97
C PHE A 119 3.32 5.32 10.99
N SER A 120 2.06 5.71 11.17
CA SER A 120 1.44 6.76 10.36
C SER A 120 2.21 8.08 10.41
N LEU A 121 2.82 8.42 11.54
CA LEU A 121 3.66 9.61 11.67
C LEU A 121 4.92 9.50 10.80
N THR A 122 5.57 8.35 10.81
CA THR A 122 6.73 8.08 9.96
C THR A 122 6.36 8.14 8.48
N ILE A 123 5.22 7.58 8.07
CA ILE A 123 4.74 7.70 6.69
C ILE A 123 4.53 9.17 6.32
N LYS A 124 3.88 9.97 7.19
CA LYS A 124 3.67 11.39 6.95
C LYS A 124 4.99 12.14 6.71
N GLU A 125 6.00 11.90 7.55
CA GLU A 125 7.33 12.51 7.41
C GLU A 125 8.03 12.08 6.11
N MET A 126 7.93 10.79 5.74
CA MET A 126 8.50 10.26 4.50
C MET A 126 7.81 10.85 3.27
N CYS A 127 6.50 11.08 3.32
CA CYS A 127 5.71 11.67 2.24
C CYS A 127 5.97 13.18 2.08
N ALA A 128 6.19 13.92 3.18
CA ALA A 128 6.46 15.36 3.15
C ALA A 128 7.75 15.77 2.41
N THR A 129 8.63 14.82 2.08
CA THR A 129 9.86 15.09 1.33
C THR A 129 9.64 15.21 -0.18
N HIS A 130 8.47 14.85 -0.68
CA HIS A 130 8.11 14.93 -2.09
C HIS A 130 7.05 16.00 -2.28
N GLU A 131 7.25 16.93 -3.23
CA GLU A 131 6.28 18.00 -3.61
C GLU A 131 4.93 17.47 -4.13
N TYR A 132 4.69 16.16 -4.07
CA TYR A 132 3.49 15.46 -4.55
C TYR A 132 2.48 15.13 -3.43
N CYS A 133 2.75 15.54 -2.19
CA CYS A 133 1.94 15.22 -1.02
C CYS A 133 1.13 16.39 -0.45
N ASP A 134 1.23 17.59 -1.05
CA ASP A 134 0.41 18.76 -0.71
C ASP A 134 -0.89 18.80 -1.53
#